data_AF-A0A958AHT8-F1
#
_entry.id   AF-A0A958AHT8-F1
#
_cell.length_a   1.000
_cell.length_b   1.000
_cell.length_c   1.000
_cell.angle_alpha   90.00
_cell.angle_beta   90.00
_cell.angle_gamma   90.00
#
_symmetry.space_group_name_H-M   'P 1'
#
loop_
_entity.id
_entity.type
_entity.pdbx_description
1 polymer ?
#
loop_
_entity_poly.entity_id
_entity_poly.type
_entity_poly.pdbx_seq_one_letter_code
_entity_poly.pdbx_strand_id
1 'polypeptide(L)'
;YSTMRRLVARARRGGGPAFLLCNTYRFLGHHVGDVNREYYRSKAEEEEWRTARDPMQLLAEWMVEQGLAETAIFTQIEQEVSNEVSQAVDFALNAPYPAVEEVEQHVFA
;
A
#
# COMPACT_ATOMS: atom_id res chain seq x y z
N TYR A 1 3.33 7.28 -11.62
CA TYR A 1 2.41 6.95 -12.74
C TYR A 1 3.00 7.20 -14.14
N SER A 2 3.39 8.44 -14.47
CA SER A 2 3.83 8.82 -15.84
C SER A 2 4.96 7.97 -16.43
N THR A 3 5.99 7.65 -15.64
CA THR A 3 7.08 6.76 -16.06
C THR A 3 6.58 5.36 -16.39
N MET A 4 5.77 4.75 -15.51
CA MET A 4 5.18 3.44 -15.77
C MET A 4 4.34 3.43 -17.05
N ARG A 5 3.52 4.46 -17.29
CA ARG A 5 2.72 4.59 -18.50
C ARG A 5 3.58 4.53 -19.78
N ARG A 6 4.75 5.18 -19.78
CA ARG A 6 5.71 5.14 -20.90
C ARG A 6 6.33 3.76 -21.06
N LEU A 7 6.74 3.11 -19.97
CA LEU A 7 7.35 1.77 -20.00
C LEU A 7 6.36 0.72 -20.51
N VAL A 8 5.11 0.76 -20.05
CA VAL A 8 4.02 -0.11 -20.52
C VAL A 8 3.78 0.11 -22.02
N ALA A 9 3.70 1.37 -22.46
CA ALA A 9 3.50 1.68 -23.88
C ALA A 9 4.65 1.17 -24.76
N ARG A 10 5.90 1.24 -24.27
CA ARG A 10 7.07 0.67 -24.93
C ARG A 10 6.97 -0.86 -25.01
N ALA A 11 6.67 -1.54 -23.91
CA ALA A 11 6.54 -2.99 -23.88
C ALA A 11 5.45 -3.48 -24.84
N ARG A 12 4.28 -2.83 -24.86
CA ARG A 12 3.16 -3.16 -25.76
C ARG A 12 3.49 -2.99 -27.24
N ARG A 13 4.43 -2.11 -27.59
CA ARG A 13 4.88 -1.91 -28.99
C ARG A 13 6.07 -2.81 -29.37
N GLY A 14 6.35 -3.86 -28.59
CA GLY A 14 7.46 -4.78 -28.87
C GLY A 14 8.83 -4.25 -28.48
N GLY A 15 8.90 -3.17 -27.67
CA GLY A 15 10.17 -2.61 -27.21
C GLY A 15 10.91 -3.49 -26.19
N GLY A 16 10.30 -4.57 -25.70
CA GLY A 16 10.88 -5.45 -24.68
C GLY A 16 10.75 -4.93 -23.24
N PRO A 17 11.42 -5.59 -22.28
CA PRO A 17 11.31 -5.26 -20.85
C PRO A 17 12.05 -3.96 -20.48
N ALA A 18 11.79 -3.46 -19.27
CA ALA A 18 12.47 -2.32 -18.67
C ALA A 18 12.49 -2.44 -17.14
N PHE A 19 13.49 -1.81 -16.50
CA PHE A 19 13.54 -1.65 -15.04
C PHE A 19 12.93 -0.31 -14.62
N LEU A 20 12.21 -0.31 -13.50
CA LEU A 20 11.73 0.88 -12.82
C LEU A 20 12.14 0.80 -11.35
N LEU A 21 13.03 1.69 -10.91
CA LEU A 21 13.38 1.85 -9.51
C LEU A 21 12.43 2.85 -8.86
N CYS A 22 11.59 2.38 -7.94
CA CYS A 22 10.73 3.22 -7.12
C CYS A 22 11.39 3.47 -5.77
N ASN A 23 12.02 4.64 -5.60
CA ASN A 23 12.55 5.04 -4.31
C ASN A 23 11.37 5.35 -3.35
N THR A 24 11.16 4.47 -2.38
CA THR A 24 10.03 4.54 -1.44
C THR A 24 10.48 4.11 -0.04
N TYR A 25 9.56 4.09 0.91
CA TYR A 25 9.84 3.84 2.32
C TYR A 25 8.77 2.96 2.96
N ARG A 26 9.21 1.99 3.78
CA ARG A 26 8.31 1.20 4.65
C ARG A 26 8.29 1.81 6.04
N PHE A 27 7.13 2.24 6.52
CA PHE A 27 7.05 2.83 7.86
C PHE A 27 7.28 1.81 8.97
N LEU A 28 6.78 0.59 8.79
CA LEU A 28 6.94 -0.51 9.76
C LEU A 28 8.19 -1.35 9.48
N GLY A 29 8.41 -2.36 10.32
CA GLY A 29 9.49 -3.33 10.21
C GLY A 29 9.42 -4.21 8.98
N HIS A 30 10.40 -5.09 8.86
CA HIS A 30 10.44 -6.07 7.77
C HIS A 30 9.24 -7.04 7.82
N HIS A 31 8.79 -7.37 9.03
CA HIS A 31 7.61 -8.20 9.30
C HIS A 31 6.97 -7.78 10.64
N VAL A 32 5.81 -8.37 10.99
CA VAL A 32 5.07 -8.06 12.23
C VAL A 32 5.90 -8.24 13.51
N GLY A 33 6.87 -9.14 13.52
CA GLY A 33 7.75 -9.40 14.66
C GLY A 33 8.95 -8.44 14.77
N ASP A 34 9.24 -7.64 13.74
CA ASP A 34 10.33 -6.67 13.72
C ASP A 34 9.88 -5.33 14.33
N VAL A 35 9.59 -5.38 15.63
CA VAL A 35 8.97 -4.28 16.38
C VAL A 35 10.00 -3.21 16.75
N ASN A 36 11.15 -3.61 17.32
CA ASN A 36 12.24 -2.69 17.66
C ASN A 36 13.25 -2.65 16.52
N ARG A 37 13.52 -1.46 15.95
CA ARG A 37 14.33 -1.27 14.74
C ARG A 37 15.47 -0.28 14.91
N GLU A 38 15.66 0.23 16.12
CA GLU A 38 16.62 1.30 16.39
C GLU A 38 18.08 0.86 16.13
N TYR A 39 18.32 -0.45 16.08
CA TYR A 39 19.63 -1.02 15.76
C TYR A 39 20.06 -0.82 14.30
N TYR A 40 19.15 -0.48 13.38
CA TYR A 40 19.47 -0.28 11.96
C TYR A 40 18.80 0.93 11.33
N ARG A 41 17.90 1.62 12.06
CA ARG A 41 17.13 2.73 11.53
C ARG A 41 16.71 3.69 12.63
N SER A 42 16.97 4.98 12.42
CA SER A 42 16.61 6.00 13.40
C SER A 42 15.11 6.29 13.39
N LYS A 43 14.57 6.65 14.56
CA LYS A 43 13.18 7.14 14.67
C LYS A 43 12.97 8.46 13.94
N ALA A 44 13.98 9.32 13.90
CA ALA A 44 13.93 10.59 13.18
C ALA A 44 13.74 10.39 11.68
N GLU A 45 14.43 9.41 11.08
CA GLU A 45 14.24 9.05 9.68
C GLU A 45 12.83 8.52 9.42
N GLU A 46 12.32 7.61 10.27
CA GLU A 46 10.94 7.10 10.14
C GLU A 46 9.91 8.24 10.19
N GLU A 47 10.11 9.21 11.08
CA GLU A 47 9.22 10.35 11.27
C GLU A 47 9.28 11.34 10.09
N GLU A 48 10.47 11.66 9.57
CA GLU A 48 10.62 12.48 8.35
C GLU A 48 9.81 11.88 7.19
N TRP A 49 9.94 10.57 6.98
CA TRP A 49 9.24 9.91 5.89
C TRP A 49 7.73 9.88 6.09
N ARG A 50 7.26 9.71 7.33
CA ARG A 50 5.84 9.67 7.65
C ARG A 50 5.17 11.03 7.57
N THR A 51 5.86 12.12 7.94
CA THR A 51 5.24 13.44 8.07
C THR A 51 5.48 14.35 6.88
N ALA A 52 6.62 14.21 6.21
CA ALA A 52 7.00 15.10 5.10
C ALA A 52 6.96 14.40 3.74
N ARG A 53 6.87 13.06 3.71
CA ARG A 53 6.96 12.27 2.47
C ARG A 53 5.88 11.21 2.32
N ASP A 54 4.83 11.26 3.13
CA ASP A 54 3.69 10.36 2.95
C ASP A 54 3.00 10.66 1.61
N PRO A 55 2.93 9.68 0.69
CA PRO A 55 2.35 9.91 -0.63
C PRO A 55 0.85 10.24 -0.59
N MET A 56 0.11 9.82 0.44
CA MET A 56 -1.31 10.18 0.60
C MET A 56 -1.45 11.63 1.02
N GLN A 57 -0.65 12.07 2.00
CA GLN A 57 -0.66 13.47 2.45
C GLN A 57 -0.25 14.41 1.31
N LEU A 58 0.86 14.11 0.64
CA LEU A 58 1.35 14.92 -0.49
C LEU A 58 0.33 15.00 -1.63
N LEU A 59 -0.38 13.91 -1.91
CA LEU A 59 -1.42 13.92 -2.95
C LEU A 59 -2.64 14.74 -2.51
N ALA A 60 -3.10 14.57 -1.27
CA ALA A 60 -4.25 15.29 -0.74
C ALA A 60 -4.01 16.81 -0.74
N GLU A 61 -2.86 17.25 -0.22
CA GLU A 61 -2.44 18.66 -0.22
C GLU A 61 -2.41 19.22 -1.64
N TRP A 62 -1.74 18.52 -2.57
CA TRP A 62 -1.68 18.93 -3.97
C TRP A 62 -3.08 19.04 -4.60
N MET A 63 -3.98 18.08 -4.37
CA MET A 63 -5.33 18.13 -4.93
C MET A 63 -6.15 19.31 -4.41
N VAL A 64 -6.00 19.67 -3.12
CA VAL A 64 -6.65 20.85 -2.53
C VAL A 64 -6.06 22.13 -3.11
N GLU A 65 -4.74 22.25 -3.20
CA GLU A 65 -4.06 23.40 -3.81
C GLU A 65 -4.46 23.63 -5.27
N GLN A 66 -4.70 22.55 -6.03
CA GLN A 66 -5.17 22.62 -7.41
C GLN A 66 -6.69 22.84 -7.55
N GLY A 67 -7.43 22.90 -6.44
CA GLY A 67 -8.89 23.02 -6.46
C GLY A 67 -9.61 21.80 -7.04
N LEU A 68 -8.96 20.63 -7.01
CA LEU A 68 -9.51 19.36 -7.51
C LEU A 68 -10.33 18.61 -6.46
N ALA A 69 -10.13 18.93 -5.18
CA ALA A 69 -10.82 18.32 -4.05
C ALA A 69 -10.95 19.32 -2.89
N GLU A 70 -11.99 19.14 -2.09
CA GLU A 70 -12.14 19.77 -0.79
C GLU A 70 -11.61 18.84 0.29
N THR A 71 -11.03 19.37 1.38
CA THR A 71 -10.47 18.56 2.46
C THR A 71 -11.46 17.54 3.04
N ALA A 72 -12.75 17.87 3.07
CA ALA A 72 -13.81 17.01 3.60
C ALA A 72 -13.92 15.65 2.90
N ILE A 73 -13.58 15.56 1.60
CA ILE A 73 -13.68 14.29 0.86
C ILE A 73 -12.69 13.24 1.38
N PHE A 74 -11.51 13.66 1.85
CA PHE A 74 -10.50 12.73 2.33
C PHE A 74 -10.94 12.07 3.64
N THR A 75 -11.55 12.83 4.55
CA THR A 75 -12.14 12.29 5.77
C THR A 75 -13.30 11.33 5.46
N GLN A 76 -14.12 11.64 4.46
CA GLN A 76 -15.17 10.73 4.02
C GLN A 76 -14.58 9.41 3.48
N ILE A 77 -13.58 9.49 2.61
CA ILE A 77 -12.90 8.31 2.06
C ILE A 77 -12.25 7.47 3.16
N GLU A 78 -11.56 8.11 4.12
CA GLU A 78 -10.97 7.41 5.27
C GLU A 78 -12.02 6.65 6.07
N GLN A 79 -13.18 7.24 6.32
CA GLN A 79 -14.27 6.59 7.04
C GLN A 79 -14.86 5.41 6.25
N GLU A 80 -15.08 5.58 4.94
CA GLU A 80 -15.57 4.53 4.05
C GLU A 80 -14.61 3.35 4.00
N VAL A 81 -13.32 3.62 3.78
CA VAL A 81 -12.27 2.59 3.73
C VAL A 81 -12.09 1.91 5.10
N SER A 82 -12.14 2.67 6.19
CA SER A 82 -12.06 2.10 7.54
C SER A 82 -13.20 1.10 7.79
N ASN A 83 -14.43 1.46 7.40
CA ASN A 83 -15.58 0.58 7.51
C ASN A 83 -15.44 -0.68 6.64
N GLU A 84 -14.98 -0.53 5.40
CA GLU A 84 -14.73 -1.66 4.49
C GLU A 84 -13.68 -2.61 5.07
N VAL A 85 -12.56 -2.08 5.58
CA VAL A 85 -11.48 -2.87 6.19
C VAL A 85 -11.98 -3.57 7.46
N SER A 86 -12.75 -2.90 8.32
CA SER A 86 -13.35 -3.53 9.51
C SER A 86 -14.25 -4.71 9.14
N GLN A 87 -15.12 -4.55 8.13
CA GLN A 87 -15.99 -5.62 7.66
C GLN A 87 -15.17 -6.79 7.06
N ALA A 88 -14.10 -6.51 6.33
CA ALA A 88 -13.21 -7.54 5.78
C ALA A 88 -12.47 -8.31 6.89
N VAL A 89 -12.04 -7.62 7.95
CA VAL A 89 -11.42 -8.24 9.12
C VAL A 89 -12.43 -9.11 9.86
N ASP A 90 -13.64 -8.63 10.11
CA ASP A 90 -14.70 -9.41 10.75
C ASP A 90 -15.05 -10.66 9.93
N PHE A 91 -15.16 -10.53 8.61
CA PHE A 91 -15.36 -11.67 7.72
C PHE A 91 -14.22 -12.68 7.85
N ALA A 92 -12.96 -12.24 7.81
CA ALA A 92 -11.80 -13.11 7.90
C ALA A 92 -11.69 -13.83 9.25
N LEU A 93 -12.01 -13.15 10.35
CA LEU A 93 -11.98 -13.74 11.70
C LEU A 93 -13.12 -14.73 11.94
N ASN A 94 -14.27 -14.53 11.29
CA ASN A 94 -15.43 -15.43 11.39
C ASN A 94 -15.43 -16.54 10.34
N ALA A 95 -14.50 -16.51 9.38
CA ALA A 95 -14.37 -17.57 8.39
C ALA A 95 -14.01 -18.90 9.10
N PRO A 96 -14.71 -20.00 8.77
CA PRO A 96 -14.33 -21.31 9.30
C PRO A 96 -12.94 -21.68 8.80
N TYR A 97 -12.19 -22.40 9.63
CA TYR A 97 -10.99 -23.07 9.16
C TYR A 97 -11.36 -24.06 8.04
N PRO A 98 -10.47 -24.28 7.06
CA PRO A 98 -10.68 -25.31 6.04
C PRO A 98 -10.80 -26.68 6.72
N ALA A 99 -11.58 -27.58 6.10
CA ALA A 99 -11.73 -28.93 6.60
C ALA A 99 -10.40 -29.70 6.48
N VAL A 100 -10.15 -30.69 7.35
CA VAL A 100 -8.89 -31.45 7.35
C VAL A 100 -8.72 -32.18 6.01
N GLU A 101 -9.82 -32.60 5.40
CA GLU A 101 -9.87 -33.29 4.10
C GLU A 101 -9.40 -32.39 2.93
N GLU A 102 -9.33 -31.07 3.13
CA GLU A 102 -8.84 -30.12 2.12
C GLU A 102 -7.31 -30.08 2.05
N VAL A 103 -6.59 -30.69 3.01
CA VAL A 103 -5.12 -30.61 3.10
C VAL A 103 -4.39 -31.17 1.87
N GLU A 104 -4.97 -32.18 1.19
CA GLU A 104 -4.39 -32.82 0.00
C GLU A 104 -4.89 -32.21 -1.31
N GLN A 105 -5.77 -31.21 -1.26
CA GLN A 105 -6.28 -30.54 -2.45
C GLN A 105 -5.21 -29.64 -3.07
N HIS A 106 -5.30 -29.41 -4.38
CA HIS A 106 -4.40 -28.53 -5.16
C HIS A 106 -2.90 -28.93 -5.15
N VAL A 107 -2.57 -30.17 -4.80
CA VAL A 107 -1.20 -30.70 -4.95
C VAL A 107 -0.80 -30.78 -6.43
N PHE A 108 -1.75 -31.14 -7.29
CA PHE A 108 -1.62 -31.09 -8.75
C PHE A 108 -2.75 -30.25 -9.36
N ALA A 109 -2.53 -29.75 -10.57
CA ALA A 109 -3.48 -28.95 -11.35
C ALA A 109 -4.57 -29.80 -12.01
#